data_AF-I4D3L7-F1
#
_entry.id   AF-I4D3L7-F1
#
_cell.length_a   1.000
_cell.length_b   1.000
_cell.length_c   1.000
_cell.angle_alpha   90.00
_cell.angle_beta   90.00
_cell.angle_gamma   90.00
#
_symmetry.space_group_name_H-M   'P 1'
#
loop_
_entity.id
_entity.type
_entity.pdbx_description
1 polymer ?
#
loop_
_entity_poly.entity_id
_entity_poly.type
_entity_poly.pdbx_seq_one_letter_code
_entity_poly.pdbx_strand_id
1 'polypeptide(L)'
;MGQRENLKGQNPPHIWYPPHRRPVISPLAEEGKGTINSTKPFLKPDQESERPTERDIAAADIWPLLPAAVGAGAAILLLLMGNHKQWKDENDNGSSNEESSDKGSSSEGYPERQDTPVGSAVVVLYSIIATAGVSYYVYRVLTATDGHILTSFVPVGSAIGLLLIYFAAAYDLEYHMVPGSFTGDHFGNDIVSELFTFVYFSITTFATASMGDFSPISNASRILVTLEVLFFIYIFTMGIVFFADP
;
A
#
# COMPACT_ATOMS: atom_id res chain seq x y z
N MET A 1 32.86 56.55 -3.77
CA MET A 1 33.22 55.83 -2.52
C MET A 1 32.27 54.66 -2.43
N GLY A 2 32.64 53.44 -2.85
CA GLY A 2 33.35 52.41 -2.07
C GLY A 2 32.30 51.34 -1.68
N GLN A 3 32.45 50.03 -1.75
CA GLN A 3 33.55 49.09 -2.00
C GLN A 3 32.96 47.85 -2.71
N ARG A 4 33.75 47.24 -3.59
CA ARG A 4 33.47 45.95 -4.23
C ARG A 4 34.45 44.95 -3.61
N GLU A 5 33.98 44.10 -2.71
CA GLU A 5 34.86 43.18 -1.98
C GLU A 5 35.01 41.83 -2.70
N ASN A 6 36.27 41.49 -2.91
CA ASN A 6 36.81 40.25 -3.43
C ASN A 6 36.55 39.11 -2.44
N LEU A 7 35.95 38.01 -2.90
CA LEU A 7 36.09 36.70 -2.25
C LEU A 7 36.88 35.78 -3.18
N LYS A 8 38.21 35.80 -2.98
CA LYS A 8 39.15 34.84 -3.52
C LYS A 8 39.08 33.54 -2.70
N GLY A 9 38.88 32.44 -3.41
CA GLY A 9 39.58 31.16 -3.18
C GLY A 9 39.43 30.51 -1.80
N GLN A 10 38.34 29.78 -1.60
CA GLN A 10 38.34 28.63 -0.70
C GLN A 10 38.67 27.38 -1.52
N ASN A 11 39.86 26.82 -1.29
CA ASN A 11 40.19 25.47 -1.77
C ASN A 11 39.32 24.46 -1.01
N PRO A 12 38.72 23.47 -1.70
CA PRO A 12 37.94 22.43 -1.03
C PRO A 12 38.85 21.53 -0.15
N PRO A 13 38.29 20.97 0.93
CA PRO A 13 39.00 20.05 1.81
C PRO A 13 39.40 18.78 1.06
N HIS A 14 40.64 18.38 1.28
CA HIS A 14 41.28 17.20 0.73
C HIS A 14 40.61 15.96 1.32
N ILE A 15 39.83 15.26 0.49
CA ILE A 15 39.22 13.97 0.83
C ILE A 15 40.36 12.95 0.97
N TRP A 16 40.58 12.49 2.20
CA TRP A 16 41.60 11.49 2.52
C TRP A 16 41.04 10.11 2.16
N TYR A 17 41.55 9.49 1.10
CA TYR A 17 41.22 8.10 0.76
C TYR A 17 42.18 7.14 1.48
N PRO A 18 41.68 6.12 2.20
CA PRO A 18 42.53 5.09 2.76
C PRO A 18 43.15 4.24 1.63
N PRO A 19 44.39 3.75 1.80
CA PRO A 19 45.06 2.94 0.79
C PRO A 19 44.34 1.60 0.59
N HIS A 20 43.97 1.29 -0.66
CA HIS A 20 43.46 -0.03 -1.04
C HIS A 20 44.49 -1.12 -0.71
N ARG A 21 44.10 -2.08 0.14
CA ARG A 21 44.85 -3.32 0.33
C ARG A 21 44.80 -4.13 -0.96
N ARG A 22 45.96 -4.36 -1.59
CA ARG A 22 46.09 -5.31 -2.70
C ARG A 22 45.86 -6.74 -2.19
N PRO A 23 45.21 -7.62 -2.98
CA PRO A 23 45.15 -9.04 -2.66
C PRO A 23 46.56 -9.64 -2.75
N VAL A 24 46.96 -10.32 -1.68
CA VAL A 24 48.16 -11.17 -1.67
C VAL A 24 47.83 -12.41 -2.49
N ILE A 25 48.38 -12.50 -3.69
CA ILE A 25 48.40 -13.73 -4.49
C ILE A 25 49.59 -14.54 -3.96
N SER A 26 49.32 -15.60 -3.21
CA SER A 26 50.30 -16.64 -2.91
C SER A 26 50.28 -17.67 -4.04
N PRO A 27 51.42 -17.98 -4.68
CA PRO A 27 51.56 -19.17 -5.50
C PRO A 27 51.95 -20.33 -4.57
N LEU A 28 51.11 -21.35 -4.43
CA LEU A 28 51.54 -22.61 -3.85
C LEU A 28 51.70 -23.64 -4.97
N ALA A 29 52.94 -24.09 -5.09
CA ALA A 29 53.43 -25.00 -6.09
C ALA A 29 52.92 -26.44 -5.92
N GLU A 30 52.72 -27.03 -7.09
CA GLU A 30 52.86 -28.41 -7.54
C GLU A 30 53.47 -29.50 -6.62
N GLU A 31 52.91 -30.69 -6.86
CA GLU A 31 53.57 -31.98 -7.05
C GLU A 31 53.53 -33.02 -5.92
N GLY A 32 52.79 -34.11 -6.18
CA GLY A 32 52.75 -35.32 -5.37
C GLY A 32 51.98 -36.45 -6.06
N LYS A 33 52.68 -37.21 -6.92
CA LYS A 33 52.26 -38.49 -7.51
C LYS A 33 51.85 -39.52 -6.44
N GLY A 34 50.77 -40.29 -6.67
CA GLY A 34 50.56 -41.54 -5.93
C GLY A 34 49.19 -42.22 -6.08
N THR A 35 49.09 -43.11 -7.07
CA THR A 35 48.33 -44.40 -7.05
C THR A 35 46.82 -44.41 -6.77
N ILE A 36 46.10 -44.59 -7.89
CA ILE A 36 44.90 -45.39 -8.15
C ILE A 36 44.44 -46.28 -6.99
N ASN A 37 43.25 -45.98 -6.44
CA ASN A 37 42.34 -47.00 -5.92
C ASN A 37 40.94 -46.77 -6.50
N SER A 38 40.44 -47.83 -7.10
CA SER A 38 39.17 -47.95 -7.80
C SER A 38 38.02 -48.09 -6.78
N THR A 39 37.13 -47.09 -6.76
CA THR A 39 35.77 -47.22 -6.24
C THR A 39 34.80 -46.60 -7.24
N LYS A 40 34.12 -47.46 -7.99
CA LYS A 40 32.98 -47.11 -8.86
C LYS A 40 31.70 -47.03 -8.02
N PRO A 41 30.63 -46.38 -8.50
CA PRO A 41 30.34 -44.98 -8.22
C PRO A 41 29.09 -44.87 -7.35
N PHE A 42 29.12 -44.06 -6.30
CA PHE A 42 27.87 -43.51 -5.81
C PHE A 42 27.43 -42.46 -6.83
N LEU A 43 26.47 -42.86 -7.68
CA LEU A 43 25.58 -41.94 -8.37
C LEU A 43 24.98 -41.03 -7.30
N LYS A 44 25.61 -39.88 -7.10
CA LYS A 44 24.96 -38.72 -6.54
C LYS A 44 23.78 -38.48 -7.49
N PRO A 45 22.52 -38.52 -7.06
CA PRO A 45 21.47 -38.00 -7.90
C PRO A 45 21.92 -36.59 -8.25
N ASP A 46 22.04 -36.31 -9.54
CA ASP A 46 21.95 -34.94 -10.02
C ASP A 46 20.58 -34.47 -9.55
N GLN A 47 20.53 -33.96 -8.30
CA GLN A 47 19.68 -32.82 -8.01
C GLN A 47 20.25 -31.72 -8.90
N GLU A 48 19.85 -31.80 -10.17
CA GLU A 48 19.28 -30.68 -10.87
C GLU A 48 18.45 -29.96 -9.80
N SER A 49 19.13 -29.04 -9.11
CA SER A 49 18.49 -27.99 -8.35
C SER A 49 17.60 -27.36 -9.40
N GLU A 50 16.34 -27.83 -9.46
CA GLU A 50 15.23 -27.12 -10.07
C GLU A 50 15.31 -25.75 -9.43
N ARG A 51 16.09 -24.90 -10.08
CA ARG A 51 16.24 -23.50 -9.77
C ARG A 51 14.79 -23.05 -9.84
N PRO A 52 14.17 -22.68 -8.70
CA PRO A 52 12.75 -22.42 -8.67
C PRO A 52 12.46 -21.50 -9.82
N THR A 53 11.68 -21.99 -10.79
CA THR A 53 11.42 -21.22 -12.00
C THR A 53 10.85 -19.90 -11.49
N GLU A 54 11.26 -18.74 -12.00
CA GLU A 54 10.77 -17.42 -11.50
C GLU A 54 9.24 -17.35 -11.36
N ARG A 55 8.53 -18.21 -12.10
CA ARG A 55 7.08 -18.43 -12.03
C ARG A 55 6.59 -19.05 -10.71
N ASP A 56 7.33 -19.94 -10.08
CA ASP A 56 6.97 -20.59 -8.81
C ASP A 56 7.14 -19.63 -7.62
N ILE A 57 8.09 -18.69 -7.71
CA ILE A 57 8.28 -17.62 -6.71
C ILE A 57 7.17 -16.55 -6.85
N ALA A 58 6.74 -16.23 -8.08
CA ALA A 58 5.67 -15.27 -8.31
C ALA A 58 4.26 -15.80 -7.97
N ALA A 59 4.03 -17.12 -8.08
CA ALA A 59 2.73 -17.73 -7.82
C ALA A 59 2.51 -18.14 -6.35
N ALA A 60 3.57 -18.39 -5.57
CA ALA A 60 3.44 -18.95 -4.23
C ALA A 60 3.11 -17.93 -3.12
N ASP A 61 3.42 -16.63 -3.29
CA ASP A 61 3.34 -15.64 -2.21
C ASP A 61 2.26 -14.56 -2.41
N ILE A 62 1.13 -14.90 -3.07
CA ILE A 62 -0.05 -14.01 -3.14
C ILE A 62 -0.83 -14.00 -1.81
N TRP A 63 -0.61 -15.01 -0.94
CA TRP A 63 -1.33 -15.17 0.32
C TRP A 63 -1.34 -13.93 1.24
N PRO A 64 -0.24 -13.17 1.40
CA PRO A 64 -0.25 -11.97 2.24
C PRO A 64 -1.06 -10.79 1.66
N LEU A 65 -1.42 -10.83 0.37
CA LEU A 65 -2.30 -9.86 -0.28
C LEU A 65 -3.78 -10.18 -0.09
N LEU A 66 -4.13 -11.43 0.27
CA LEU A 66 -5.52 -11.86 0.44
C LEU A 66 -6.32 -10.99 1.39
N PRO A 67 -5.81 -10.58 2.58
CA PRO A 67 -6.57 -9.70 3.46
C PRO A 67 -6.94 -8.38 2.78
N ALA A 68 -6.01 -7.72 2.08
CA ALA A 68 -6.33 -6.46 1.40
C ALA A 68 -7.31 -6.68 0.23
N ALA A 69 -7.13 -7.73 -0.56
CA ALA A 69 -8.01 -8.05 -1.70
C ALA A 69 -9.43 -8.44 -1.25
N VAL A 70 -9.53 -9.31 -0.24
CA VAL A 70 -10.82 -9.76 0.33
C VAL A 70 -11.51 -8.59 1.04
N GLY A 71 -10.76 -7.75 1.76
CA GLY A 71 -11.29 -6.58 2.44
C GLY A 71 -11.87 -5.56 1.48
N ALA A 72 -11.12 -5.20 0.44
CA ALA A 72 -11.60 -4.28 -0.60
C ALA A 72 -12.82 -4.87 -1.32
N GLY A 73 -12.77 -6.14 -1.71
CA GLY A 73 -13.89 -6.82 -2.36
C GLY A 73 -15.14 -6.89 -1.48
N ALA A 74 -14.99 -7.21 -0.19
CA ALA A 74 -16.10 -7.29 0.75
C ALA A 74 -16.70 -5.91 1.05
N ALA A 75 -15.87 -4.88 1.21
CA ALA A 75 -16.33 -3.50 1.39
C ALA A 75 -17.15 -3.04 0.18
N ILE A 76 -16.63 -3.21 -1.04
CA ILE A 76 -17.33 -2.87 -2.28
C ILE A 76 -18.65 -3.66 -2.40
N LEU A 77 -18.64 -4.96 -2.07
CA LEU A 77 -19.85 -5.77 -2.11
C LEU A 77 -20.90 -5.28 -1.10
N LEU A 78 -20.50 -4.94 0.12
CA LEU A 78 -21.39 -4.41 1.15
C LEU A 78 -22.00 -3.07 0.73
N LEU A 79 -21.20 -2.19 0.12
CA LEU A 79 -21.67 -0.92 -0.44
C LEU A 79 -22.71 -1.16 -1.55
N LEU A 80 -22.44 -2.10 -2.47
CA LEU A 80 -23.38 -2.47 -3.53
C LEU A 80 -24.69 -3.08 -2.99
N MET A 81 -24.60 -3.95 -1.99
CA MET A 81 -25.78 -4.58 -1.36
C MET A 81 -26.61 -3.57 -0.56
N GLY A 82 -25.96 -2.62 0.12
CA GLY A 82 -26.62 -1.51 0.80
C GLY A 82 -27.46 -0.67 -0.17
N ASN A 83 -26.89 -0.36 -1.34
CA ASN A 83 -27.57 0.43 -2.37
C ASN A 83 -28.81 -0.24 -2.95
N HIS A 84 -28.70 -1.54 -3.27
CA HIS A 84 -29.82 -2.28 -3.86
C HIS A 84 -31.05 -2.30 -2.94
N LYS A 85 -30.84 -2.22 -1.61
CA LYS A 85 -31.94 -2.16 -0.65
C LYS A 85 -32.64 -0.80 -0.65
N GLN A 86 -31.87 0.29 -0.68
CA GLN A 86 -32.39 1.65 -0.78
C GLN A 86 -33.20 1.87 -2.07
N TRP A 87 -32.70 1.36 -3.20
CA TRP A 87 -33.38 1.49 -4.50
C TRP A 87 -34.70 0.69 -4.58
N LYS A 88 -34.84 -0.34 -3.75
CA LYS A 88 -36.05 -1.15 -3.67
C LYS A 88 -37.13 -0.47 -2.81
N ASP A 89 -36.72 0.12 -1.69
CA ASP A 89 -37.64 0.82 -0.78
C ASP A 89 -38.21 2.12 -1.39
N GLU A 90 -37.47 2.76 -2.31
CA GLU A 90 -37.95 3.94 -3.04
C GLU A 90 -38.92 3.59 -4.18
N ASN A 91 -38.71 2.47 -4.86
CA ASN A 91 -39.63 1.97 -5.89
C ASN A 91 -40.95 1.43 -5.32
N ASP A 92 -40.92 0.82 -4.12
CA ASP A 92 -42.13 0.30 -3.48
C ASP A 92 -43.00 1.42 -2.88
N ASN A 93 -42.41 2.56 -2.49
CA ASN A 93 -43.14 3.73 -1.96
C ASN A 93 -43.55 4.75 -3.04
N GLY A 94 -42.98 4.70 -4.24
CA GLY A 94 -43.29 5.62 -5.35
C GLY A 94 -44.64 5.39 -6.05
N SER A 95 -45.38 4.34 -5.69
CA SER A 95 -46.64 3.95 -6.36
C SER A 95 -47.92 4.44 -5.68
N SER A 96 -47.87 5.11 -4.53
CA SER A 96 -49.08 5.59 -3.85
C SER A 96 -49.02 7.06 -3.49
N ASN A 97 -49.75 7.84 -4.30
CA ASN A 97 -50.41 9.12 -4.03
C ASN A 97 -49.67 10.41 -4.44
N GLU A 98 -49.98 10.86 -5.66
CA GLU A 98 -50.41 12.25 -5.86
C GLU A 98 -51.60 12.53 -4.94
N GLU A 99 -51.51 13.52 -4.04
CA GLU A 99 -52.36 14.72 -4.02
C GLU A 99 -52.16 15.55 -2.73
N SER A 100 -52.04 16.86 -2.93
CA SER A 100 -52.32 17.96 -2.00
C SER A 100 -51.20 18.48 -1.06
N SER A 101 -50.76 19.69 -1.43
CA SER A 101 -50.83 20.91 -0.60
C SER A 101 -49.83 21.09 0.55
N ASP A 102 -48.89 22.00 0.29
CA ASP A 102 -48.43 23.08 1.18
C ASP A 102 -48.14 22.71 2.64
N LYS A 103 -46.85 22.50 2.98
CA LYS A 103 -46.25 22.89 4.27
C LYS A 103 -44.74 22.66 4.33
N GLY A 104 -44.02 23.74 4.61
CA GLY A 104 -42.98 23.80 5.65
C GLY A 104 -41.74 22.92 5.47
N SER A 105 -40.64 23.56 5.11
CA SER A 105 -39.26 23.13 5.35
C SER A 105 -39.11 22.45 6.71
N SER A 106 -39.17 21.12 6.70
CA SER A 106 -38.82 20.27 7.83
C SER A 106 -37.68 19.42 7.32
N SER A 107 -36.47 19.75 7.79
CA SER A 107 -35.26 18.96 7.62
C SER A 107 -35.63 17.51 7.95
N GLU A 108 -35.69 16.65 6.93
CA GLU A 108 -35.86 15.22 7.12
C GLU A 108 -34.72 14.76 8.03
N GLY A 109 -35.09 14.44 9.26
CA GLY A 109 -34.21 13.85 10.23
C GLY A 109 -33.80 12.48 9.69
N TYR A 110 -32.61 12.43 9.10
CA TYR A 110 -31.88 11.17 8.97
C TYR A 110 -31.94 10.47 10.33
N PRO A 111 -32.23 9.16 10.37
CA PRO A 111 -32.21 8.43 11.64
C PRO A 111 -30.83 8.64 12.25
N GLU A 112 -30.82 9.16 13.47
CA GLU A 112 -29.63 9.35 14.30
C GLU A 112 -28.98 7.97 14.49
N ARG A 113 -28.10 7.60 13.55
CA ARG A 113 -27.43 6.29 13.51
C ARG A 113 -26.38 6.31 14.62
N GLN A 114 -26.76 5.66 15.71
CA GLN A 114 -25.95 5.23 16.84
C GLN A 114 -24.44 5.31 16.61
N ASP A 115 -23.81 6.22 17.36
CA ASP A 115 -22.39 6.26 17.73
C ASP A 115 -21.95 4.93 18.36
N THR A 116 -21.87 3.86 17.57
CA THR A 116 -21.36 2.58 18.05
C THR A 116 -19.90 2.47 17.62
N PRO A 117 -18.94 2.69 18.54
CA PRO A 117 -17.50 2.66 18.25
C PRO A 117 -17.00 1.29 17.75
N VAL A 118 -17.87 0.27 17.72
CA VAL A 118 -17.55 -1.10 17.35
C VAL A 118 -17.30 -1.22 15.84
N GLY A 119 -18.11 -0.56 15.00
CA GLY A 119 -17.97 -0.62 13.54
C GLY A 119 -16.62 -0.06 13.08
N SER A 120 -16.34 1.19 13.44
CA SER A 120 -15.07 1.85 13.12
C SER A 120 -13.86 1.13 13.70
N ALA A 121 -13.95 0.58 14.93
CA ALA A 121 -12.85 -0.19 15.52
C ALA A 121 -12.51 -1.45 14.70
N VAL A 122 -13.53 -2.12 14.13
CA VAL A 122 -13.33 -3.28 13.26
C VAL A 122 -12.64 -2.87 11.96
N VAL A 123 -13.07 -1.78 11.33
CA VAL A 123 -12.45 -1.27 10.09
C VAL A 123 -10.98 -0.90 10.32
N VAL A 124 -10.69 -0.21 11.42
CA VAL A 124 -9.31 0.15 11.79
C VAL A 124 -8.47 -1.09 12.08
N LEU A 125 -8.97 -2.04 12.88
CA LEU A 125 -8.23 -3.25 13.22
C LEU A 125 -7.94 -4.10 11.97
N TYR A 126 -8.93 -4.22 11.09
CA TYR A 126 -8.77 -4.91 9.82
C TYR A 126 -7.72 -4.22 8.95
N SER A 127 -7.71 -2.89 8.92
CA SER A 127 -6.71 -2.12 8.17
C SER A 127 -5.30 -2.32 8.68
N ILE A 128 -5.09 -2.40 10.00
CA ILE A 128 -3.78 -2.76 10.56
C ILE A 128 -3.30 -4.11 10.04
N ILE A 129 -4.17 -5.12 10.03
CA ILE A 129 -3.83 -6.48 9.57
C ILE A 129 -3.56 -6.49 8.06
N ALA A 130 -4.42 -5.84 7.27
CA ALA A 130 -4.28 -5.76 5.82
C ALA A 130 -2.95 -5.07 5.45
N THR A 131 -2.67 -3.92 6.04
CA THR A 131 -1.43 -3.17 5.80
C THR A 131 -0.20 -3.96 6.25
N ALA A 132 -0.24 -4.65 7.41
CA ALA A 132 0.88 -5.51 7.82
C ALA A 132 1.14 -6.65 6.82
N GLY A 133 0.08 -7.26 6.27
CA GLY A 133 0.19 -8.30 5.24
C GLY A 133 0.82 -7.78 3.95
N VAL A 134 0.38 -6.61 3.47
CA VAL A 134 0.96 -5.97 2.28
C VAL A 134 2.41 -5.52 2.55
N SER A 135 2.73 -5.02 3.74
CA SER A 135 4.11 -4.67 4.12
C SER A 135 5.02 -5.88 4.04
N TYR A 136 4.57 -7.01 4.58
CA TYR A 136 5.30 -8.27 4.53
C TYR A 136 5.50 -8.75 3.09
N TYR A 137 4.47 -8.64 2.24
CA TYR A 137 4.57 -8.95 0.81
C TYR A 137 5.63 -8.10 0.12
N VAL A 138 5.60 -6.77 0.30
CA VAL A 138 6.57 -5.85 -0.30
C VAL A 138 7.99 -6.18 0.18
N TYR A 139 8.17 -6.43 1.48
CA TYR A 139 9.46 -6.85 2.03
C TYR A 139 9.97 -8.15 1.39
N ARG A 140 9.10 -9.16 1.23
CA ARG A 140 9.44 -10.44 0.59
C ARG A 140 9.86 -10.25 -0.87
N VAL A 141 9.10 -9.47 -1.62
CA VAL A 141 9.40 -9.17 -3.04
C VAL A 141 10.73 -8.43 -3.16
N LEU A 142 10.99 -7.45 -2.31
CA LEU A 142 12.24 -6.67 -2.33
C LEU A 142 13.45 -7.53 -1.91
N THR A 143 13.30 -8.40 -0.91
CA THR A 143 14.38 -9.30 -0.45
C THR A 143 14.66 -10.47 -1.39
N ALA A 144 13.67 -10.96 -2.12
CA ALA A 144 13.81 -12.09 -3.03
C ALA A 144 14.44 -11.70 -4.38
N THR A 145 14.45 -10.40 -4.70
CA THR A 145 14.92 -9.91 -5.98
C THR A 145 16.34 -9.40 -5.80
N ASP A 146 17.33 -10.22 -6.14
CA ASP A 146 18.78 -9.97 -6.02
C ASP A 146 19.26 -8.77 -6.88
N GLY A 147 18.79 -7.55 -6.59
CA GLY A 147 19.16 -6.31 -7.28
C GLY A 147 18.52 -6.08 -8.66
N HIS A 148 17.69 -7.01 -9.16
CA HIS A 148 16.97 -6.83 -10.43
C HIS A 148 15.76 -5.89 -10.29
N ILE A 149 16.01 -4.59 -10.42
CA ILE A 149 15.02 -3.51 -10.22
C ILE A 149 13.74 -3.69 -11.06
N LEU A 150 13.87 -4.16 -12.31
CA LEU A 150 12.74 -4.32 -13.22
C LEU A 150 11.76 -5.42 -12.80
N THR A 151 12.25 -6.50 -12.19
CA THR A 151 11.40 -7.62 -11.75
C THR A 151 10.65 -7.30 -10.45
N SER A 152 11.19 -6.44 -9.58
CA SER A 152 10.49 -5.95 -8.38
C SER A 152 9.45 -4.86 -8.67
N PHE A 153 9.63 -4.09 -9.75
CA PHE A 153 8.80 -2.91 -9.99
C PHE A 153 7.32 -3.24 -10.19
N VAL A 154 7.01 -4.25 -11.01
CA VAL A 154 5.64 -4.67 -11.31
C VAL A 154 4.89 -5.16 -10.05
N PRO A 155 5.41 -6.13 -9.27
CA PRO A 155 4.72 -6.61 -8.08
C PRO A 155 4.57 -5.51 -7.01
N VAL A 156 5.60 -4.70 -6.76
CA VAL A 156 5.50 -3.59 -5.79
C VAL A 156 4.49 -2.53 -6.25
N GLY A 157 4.52 -2.15 -7.53
CA GLY A 157 3.53 -1.22 -8.10
C GLY A 157 2.11 -1.75 -8.01
N SER A 158 1.91 -3.05 -8.24
CA SER A 158 0.60 -3.70 -8.09
C SER A 158 0.11 -3.71 -6.64
N ALA A 159 1.01 -3.94 -5.67
CA ALA A 159 0.68 -3.91 -4.25
C ALA A 159 0.29 -2.50 -3.79
N ILE A 160 1.00 -1.46 -4.26
CA ILE A 160 0.64 -0.06 -4.01
C ILE A 160 -0.75 0.25 -4.57
N GLY A 161 -1.00 -0.10 -5.85
CA GLY A 161 -2.29 0.14 -6.47
C GLY A 161 -3.46 -0.55 -5.75
N LEU A 162 -3.26 -1.81 -5.34
CA LEU A 162 -4.25 -2.56 -4.57
C LEU A 162 -4.52 -1.92 -3.21
N LEU A 163 -3.48 -1.38 -2.56
CA LEU A 163 -3.64 -0.73 -1.27
C LEU A 163 -4.35 0.62 -1.36
N LEU A 164 -4.11 1.41 -2.42
CA LEU A 164 -4.85 2.65 -2.67
C LEU A 164 -6.36 2.38 -2.78
N ILE A 165 -6.72 1.35 -3.55
CA ILE A 165 -8.12 0.93 -3.70
C ILE A 165 -8.68 0.42 -2.36
N TYR A 166 -7.88 -0.32 -1.59
CA TYR A 166 -8.26 -0.79 -0.26
C TYR A 166 -8.56 0.37 0.70
N PHE A 167 -7.68 1.36 0.81
CA PHE A 167 -7.91 2.50 1.69
C PHE A 167 -9.08 3.35 1.24
N ALA A 168 -9.24 3.56 -0.07
CA ALA A 168 -10.42 4.22 -0.62
C ALA A 168 -11.72 3.54 -0.18
N ALA A 169 -11.78 2.21 -0.29
CA ALA A 169 -12.94 1.43 0.16
C ALA A 169 -13.12 1.47 1.69
N ALA A 170 -12.03 1.48 2.46
CA ALA A 170 -12.09 1.61 3.92
C ALA A 170 -12.59 3.00 4.36
N TYR A 171 -12.23 4.06 3.64
CA TYR A 171 -12.73 5.41 3.90
C TYR A 171 -14.21 5.57 3.58
N ASP A 172 -14.65 5.03 2.44
CA ASP A 172 -16.06 5.00 2.04
C ASP A 172 -16.90 4.21 3.06
N LEU A 173 -16.39 3.04 3.48
CA LEU A 173 -17.05 2.24 4.52
C LEU A 173 -17.15 2.98 5.86
N GLU A 174 -16.07 3.67 6.28
CA GLU A 174 -16.07 4.47 7.51
C GLU A 174 -17.04 5.66 7.42
N TYR A 175 -17.14 6.31 6.26
CA TYR A 175 -18.08 7.39 6.03
C TYR A 175 -19.53 6.92 6.12
N HIS A 176 -19.84 5.76 5.55
CA HIS A 176 -21.17 5.15 5.64
C HIS A 176 -21.53 4.62 7.04
N MET A 177 -20.55 4.18 7.82
CA MET A 177 -20.76 3.73 9.21
C MET A 177 -20.94 4.89 10.18
N VAL A 178 -20.14 5.95 10.03
CA VAL A 178 -20.15 7.13 10.91
C VAL A 178 -20.28 8.39 10.04
N PRO A 179 -21.52 8.85 9.79
CA PRO A 179 -21.77 10.07 9.04
C PRO A 179 -21.05 11.27 9.69
N GLY A 180 -20.31 12.05 8.90
CA GLY A 180 -19.48 13.14 9.41
C GLY A 180 -18.05 12.73 9.80
N SER A 181 -17.64 11.48 9.54
CA SER A 181 -16.24 11.04 9.69
C SER A 181 -15.26 11.80 8.80
N PHE A 182 -15.75 12.34 7.68
CA PHE A 182 -15.01 13.18 6.75
C PHE A 182 -15.77 14.49 6.49
N THR A 183 -15.03 15.57 6.31
CA THR A 183 -15.54 16.83 5.77
C THR A 183 -14.93 17.08 4.41
N GLY A 184 -15.74 17.63 3.51
CA GLY A 184 -15.32 18.02 2.18
C GLY A 184 -16.50 18.52 1.38
N ASP A 185 -16.21 19.35 0.38
CA ASP A 185 -17.21 19.79 -0.58
C ASP A 185 -17.25 18.76 -1.73
N HIS A 186 -18.45 18.38 -2.17
CA HIS A 186 -18.68 17.43 -3.29
C HIS A 186 -18.47 15.94 -2.96
N PHE A 187 -19.13 15.43 -1.92
CA PHE A 187 -19.45 14.00 -1.90
C PHE A 187 -20.39 13.73 -3.08
N GLY A 188 -20.00 12.80 -3.96
CA GLY A 188 -20.79 12.48 -5.13
C GLY A 188 -22.18 11.98 -4.73
N ASN A 189 -23.19 12.25 -5.56
CA ASN A 189 -24.57 11.84 -5.26
C ASN A 189 -24.78 10.33 -5.43
N ASP A 190 -23.84 9.64 -6.12
CA ASP A 190 -23.86 8.21 -6.36
C ASP A 190 -22.65 7.52 -5.69
N ILE A 191 -22.82 6.28 -5.23
CA ILE A 191 -21.76 5.47 -4.60
C ILE A 191 -20.51 5.36 -5.47
N VAL A 192 -20.67 5.28 -6.79
CA VAL A 192 -19.51 5.20 -7.70
C VAL A 192 -18.74 6.52 -7.67
N SER A 193 -19.43 7.66 -7.72
CA SER A 193 -18.79 8.97 -7.63
C SER A 193 -18.16 9.21 -6.26
N GLU A 194 -18.79 8.73 -5.19
CA GLU A 194 -18.26 8.76 -3.83
C GLU A 194 -16.99 7.92 -3.69
N LEU A 195 -16.99 6.69 -4.21
CA LEU A 195 -15.81 5.82 -4.24
C LEU A 195 -14.68 6.48 -5.04
N PHE A 196 -14.97 7.13 -6.18
CA PHE A 196 -13.95 7.88 -6.93
C PHE A 196 -13.38 9.06 -6.12
N THR A 197 -14.20 9.75 -5.33
CA THR A 197 -13.75 10.79 -4.40
C THR A 197 -12.79 10.22 -3.36
N PHE A 198 -13.09 9.07 -2.76
CA PHE A 198 -12.19 8.43 -1.80
C PHE A 198 -10.93 7.83 -2.44
N VAL A 199 -11.00 7.35 -3.69
CA VAL A 199 -9.82 6.96 -4.47
C VAL A 199 -8.92 8.17 -4.72
N TYR A 200 -9.50 9.31 -5.12
CA TYR A 200 -8.76 10.56 -5.26
C TYR A 200 -8.11 10.99 -3.92
N PHE A 201 -8.84 10.89 -2.82
CA PHE A 201 -8.32 11.20 -1.49
C PHE A 201 -7.15 10.28 -1.08
N SER A 202 -7.25 8.96 -1.35
CA SER A 202 -6.16 8.02 -1.11
C SER A 202 -4.93 8.32 -1.99
N ILE A 203 -5.12 8.62 -3.28
CA ILE A 203 -4.02 8.99 -4.19
C ILE A 203 -3.31 10.27 -3.74
N THR A 204 -4.07 11.28 -3.33
CA THR A 204 -3.51 12.55 -2.84
C THR A 204 -2.79 12.39 -1.50
N THR A 205 -3.33 11.55 -0.61
CA THR A 205 -2.67 11.13 0.64
C THR A 205 -1.37 10.38 0.37
N PHE A 206 -1.36 9.43 -0.56
CA PHE A 206 -0.17 8.73 -1.02
C PHE A 206 0.89 9.68 -1.58
N ALA A 207 0.48 10.62 -2.42
CA ALA A 207 1.36 11.64 -2.96
C ALA A 207 1.84 12.65 -1.90
N THR A 208 1.32 12.56 -0.67
CA THR A 208 1.47 13.55 0.41
C THR A 208 1.03 14.97 -0.02
N ALA A 209 0.21 15.02 -1.07
CA ALA A 209 -0.35 16.23 -1.65
C ALA A 209 -1.65 16.55 -0.90
N SER A 210 -1.53 17.16 0.28
CA SER A 210 -2.69 17.63 1.02
C SER A 210 -3.34 18.81 0.27
N MET A 211 -4.36 18.53 -0.56
CA MET A 211 -5.11 19.58 -1.25
C MET A 211 -6.12 20.30 -0.36
N GLY A 212 -6.46 19.73 0.80
CA GLY A 212 -7.33 20.35 1.80
C GLY A 212 -8.82 20.28 1.48
N ASP A 213 -9.20 19.77 0.31
CA ASP A 213 -10.59 19.63 -0.12
C ASP A 213 -11.36 18.57 0.68
N PHE A 214 -10.64 17.58 1.21
CA PHE A 214 -11.17 16.49 2.05
C PHE A 214 -10.30 16.31 3.30
N SER A 215 -10.94 16.14 4.46
CA SER A 215 -10.25 16.01 5.74
C SER A 215 -10.93 15.03 6.70
N PRO A 216 -10.17 14.15 7.38
CA PRO A 216 -10.70 13.24 8.39
C PRO A 216 -11.00 13.98 9.71
N ILE A 217 -12.26 13.93 10.15
CA ILE A 217 -12.70 14.52 11.43
C ILE A 217 -12.65 13.48 12.55
N SER A 218 -13.19 12.29 12.31
CA SER A 218 -13.30 11.26 13.36
C SER A 218 -11.93 10.71 13.76
N ASN A 219 -11.85 10.14 14.97
CA ASN A 219 -10.62 9.48 15.43
C ASN A 219 -10.27 8.27 14.56
N ALA A 220 -11.26 7.51 14.10
CA ALA A 220 -11.04 6.34 13.26
C ALA A 220 -10.51 6.72 11.87
N SER A 221 -11.14 7.70 11.20
CA SER A 221 -10.66 8.18 9.90
C SER A 221 -9.26 8.77 9.99
N ARG A 222 -8.93 9.49 11.08
CA ARG A 222 -7.56 9.97 11.32
C ARG A 222 -6.55 8.84 11.49
N ILE A 223 -6.92 7.77 12.20
CA ILE A 223 -6.06 6.60 12.35
C ILE A 223 -5.85 5.92 10.99
N LEU A 224 -6.91 5.73 10.19
CA LEU A 224 -6.80 5.14 8.86
C LEU A 224 -5.86 5.93 7.95
N VAL A 225 -6.01 7.27 7.89
CA VAL A 225 -5.11 8.15 7.13
C VAL A 225 -3.67 8.07 7.64
N THR A 226 -3.48 8.07 8.97
CA THR A 226 -2.15 7.92 9.56
C THR A 226 -1.51 6.59 9.17
N LEU A 227 -2.30 5.53 9.12
CA LEU A 227 -1.85 4.18 8.79
C LEU A 227 -1.47 4.06 7.31
N GLU A 228 -2.25 4.67 6.41
CA GLU A 228 -1.93 4.81 5.00
C GLU A 228 -0.59 5.53 4.80
N VAL A 229 -0.43 6.71 5.42
CA VAL A 229 0.82 7.50 5.32
C VAL A 229 2.02 6.74 5.88
N LEU A 230 1.88 6.12 7.06
CA LEU A 230 2.96 5.36 7.70
C LEU A 230 3.41 4.18 6.84
N PHE A 231 2.48 3.50 6.19
CA PHE A 231 2.79 2.44 5.25
C PHE A 231 3.55 2.93 4.03
N PHE A 232 3.15 4.06 3.45
CA PHE A 232 3.88 4.60 2.30
C PHE A 232 5.28 5.06 2.66
N ILE A 233 5.46 5.68 3.83
CA ILE A 233 6.80 5.97 4.38
C ILE A 233 7.62 4.69 4.50
N TYR A 234 7.03 3.59 4.98
CA TYR A 234 7.69 2.29 5.05
C TYR A 234 8.11 1.79 3.66
N ILE A 235 7.23 1.81 2.64
CA ILE A 235 7.61 1.39 1.28
C ILE A 235 8.74 2.25 0.74
N PHE A 236 8.64 3.58 0.85
CA PHE A 236 9.69 4.47 0.35
C PHE A 236 11.02 4.21 1.05
N THR A 237 11.01 4.00 2.37
CA THR A 237 12.23 3.69 3.13
C THR A 237 12.82 2.36 2.70
N MET A 238 12.01 1.30 2.58
CA MET A 238 12.46 -0.01 2.10
C MET A 238 12.97 0.06 0.67
N GLY A 239 12.27 0.77 -0.22
CA GLY A 239 12.73 1.00 -1.59
C GLY A 239 14.09 1.67 -1.62
N ILE A 240 14.28 2.78 -0.88
CA ILE A 240 15.57 3.48 -0.81
C ILE A 240 16.68 2.56 -0.29
N VAL A 241 16.45 1.84 0.81
CA VAL A 241 17.47 0.94 1.40
C VAL A 241 17.91 -0.13 0.41
N PHE A 242 16.97 -0.78 -0.28
CA PHE A 242 17.28 -1.83 -1.25
C PHE A 242 17.91 -1.30 -2.55
N PHE A 243 17.67 -0.05 -2.92
CA PHE A 243 18.30 0.56 -4.10
C PHE A 243 19.60 1.31 -3.80
N ALA A 244 19.88 1.63 -2.54
CA ALA A 244 21.08 2.36 -2.11
C ALA A 244 22.30 1.45 -1.85
N ASP A 245 22.09 0.17 -1.53
CA ASP A 245 23.13 -0.85 -1.39
C ASP A 245 23.11 -1.82 -2.60
N PRO A 246 23.79 -1.48 -3.72
CA PRO A 246 23.87 -2.33 -4.92
C PRO A 246 24.79 -3.55 -4.76
#